data_AF-A0A377VXP2-F1
#
_entry.id   AF-A0A377VXP2-F1
#
_cell.length_a   1.000
_cell.length_b   1.000
_cell.length_c   1.000
_cell.angle_alpha   90.00
_cell.angle_beta   90.00
_cell.angle_gamma   90.00
#
_symmetry.space_group_name_H-M   'P 1'
#
loop_
_entity.id
_entity.type
_entity.pdbx_description
1 polymer ?
#
loop_
_entity_poly.entity_id
_entity_poly.type
_entity_poly.pdbx_seq_one_letter_code
_entity_poly.pdbx_strand_id
1 'polypeptide(L)'
;MSTPSHLNAQPLVWGHGPRTFEVFLEPTCPYSVRAFNKLDDLLDEVGADNVTIKIRLQSQPWHLFSGVIVRCILAASTLPHGREQAHKVMQAVADHREEF
;
A
#
# COMPACT_ATOMS: atom_id res chain seq x y z
N MET A 1 -28.15 -19.46 -7.90
CA MET A 1 -26.76 -18.97 -8.05
C MET A 1 -26.71 -17.60 -7.42
N SER A 2 -25.99 -17.45 -6.32
CA SER A 2 -25.76 -16.15 -5.68
C SER A 2 -24.90 -15.29 -6.61
N THR A 3 -25.35 -14.08 -6.91
CA THR A 3 -24.57 -13.08 -7.65
C THR A 3 -23.23 -12.90 -6.93
N PRO A 4 -22.09 -12.94 -7.64
CA PRO A 4 -20.81 -12.63 -7.00
C PRO A 4 -20.93 -11.22 -6.42
N SER A 5 -20.73 -11.08 -5.11
CA SER A 5 -20.51 -9.75 -4.52
C SER A 5 -19.32 -9.13 -5.25
N HIS A 6 -19.51 -7.96 -5.86
CA HIS A 6 -18.39 -7.25 -6.47
C HIS A 6 -17.32 -7.03 -5.41
N LEU A 7 -16.14 -7.64 -5.61
CA LEU A 7 -14.97 -7.38 -4.77
C LEU A 7 -14.58 -5.92 -4.98
N ASN A 8 -14.66 -5.13 -3.91
CA ASN A 8 -14.28 -3.72 -3.93
C ASN A 8 -12.98 -3.56 -3.15
N ALA A 9 -11.93 -3.09 -3.84
CA ALA A 9 -10.63 -2.81 -3.24
C ALA A 9 -10.74 -1.59 -2.30
N GLN A 10 -10.41 -1.77 -1.03
CA GLN A 10 -10.31 -0.64 -0.10
C GLN A 10 -9.14 0.27 -0.46
N PRO A 11 -9.30 1.60 -0.35
CA PRO A 11 -8.24 2.53 -0.68
C PRO A 11 -7.11 2.49 0.37
N LEU A 12 -5.87 2.62 -0.10
CA LEU A 12 -4.67 2.69 0.75
C LEU A 12 -4.47 4.11 1.27
N VAL A 13 -5.29 4.50 2.25
CA VAL A 13 -5.38 5.88 2.76
C VAL A 13 -5.36 5.90 4.28
N TRP A 14 -4.52 6.75 4.88
CA TRP A 14 -4.42 6.96 6.32
C TRP A 14 -4.47 8.46 6.65
N GLY A 15 -4.95 8.78 7.85
CA GLY A 15 -5.26 10.17 8.23
C GLY A 15 -6.57 10.69 7.63
N HIS A 16 -6.92 11.91 8.00
CA HIS A 16 -8.16 12.60 7.59
C HIS A 16 -7.97 14.13 7.52
N GLY A 17 -6.73 14.60 7.57
CA GLY A 17 -6.43 16.02 7.50
C GLY A 17 -6.54 16.60 6.10
N PRO A 18 -6.65 17.94 5.99
CA PRO A 18 -6.97 18.61 4.73
C PRO A 18 -5.83 18.58 3.70
N ARG A 19 -4.57 18.34 4.12
CA ARG A 19 -3.41 18.26 3.22
C ARG A 19 -3.23 16.83 2.72
N THR A 20 -3.26 16.62 1.42
CA THR A 20 -3.01 15.30 0.84
C THR A 20 -1.51 15.11 0.56
N PHE A 21 -0.95 14.00 1.04
CA PHE A 21 0.40 13.55 0.69
C PHE A 21 0.29 12.21 -0.05
N GLU A 22 0.54 12.21 -1.36
CA GLU A 22 0.48 10.99 -2.18
C GLU A 22 1.90 10.46 -2.45
N VAL A 23 2.12 9.18 -2.19
CA VAL A 23 3.42 8.52 -2.35
C VAL A 23 3.28 7.37 -3.34
N PHE A 24 4.08 7.40 -4.40
CA PHE A 24 4.12 6.36 -5.43
C PHE A 24 5.21 5.35 -5.09
N LEU A 25 4.81 4.12 -4.77
CA LEU A 25 5.68 3.09 -4.25
C LEU A 25 5.66 1.85 -5.14
N GLU A 26 6.85 1.41 -5.57
CA GLU A 26 7.09 0.09 -6.16
C GLU A 26 7.38 -0.89 -5.02
N PRO A 27 6.59 -1.97 -4.83
CA PRO A 27 6.69 -2.84 -3.67
C PRO A 27 8.08 -3.46 -3.44
N THR A 28 8.86 -3.66 -4.49
CA THR A 28 10.19 -4.31 -4.42
C THR A 28 11.37 -3.34 -4.60
N CYS A 29 11.10 -2.05 -4.79
CA CYS A 29 12.14 -1.04 -4.95
C CYS A 29 12.78 -0.71 -3.59
N PRO A 30 14.12 -0.76 -3.46
CA PRO A 30 14.78 -0.51 -2.17
C PRO A 30 14.50 0.90 -1.61
N TYR A 31 14.35 1.90 -2.49
CA TYR A 31 14.03 3.27 -2.08
C TYR A 31 12.56 3.42 -1.67
N SER A 32 11.65 2.72 -2.36
CA SER A 32 10.23 2.70 -1.98
C SER A 32 10.04 2.00 -0.65
N VAL A 33 10.72 0.88 -0.38
CA VAL A 33 10.71 0.20 0.94
C VAL A 33 11.19 1.15 2.05
N ARG A 34 12.29 1.87 1.82
CA ARG A 34 12.80 2.86 2.78
C ARG A 34 11.80 3.98 3.08
N ALA A 35 11.03 4.42 2.08
CA ALA A 35 10.01 5.44 2.26
C ALA A 35 8.76 4.87 2.96
N PHE A 36 8.33 3.66 2.57
CA PHE A 36 7.19 2.95 3.15
C PHE A 36 7.35 2.76 4.67
N ASN A 37 8.52 2.30 5.12
CA ASN A 37 8.83 2.07 6.54
C ASN A 37 8.90 3.35 7.41
N LYS A 38 8.60 4.53 6.85
CA LYS A 38 8.55 5.82 7.57
C LYS A 38 7.17 6.46 7.55
N LEU A 39 6.20 5.87 6.87
CA LEU A 39 4.88 6.51 6.70
C LEU A 39 4.10 6.57 8.01
N ASP A 40 4.25 5.58 8.89
CA ASP A 40 3.67 5.60 10.24
C ASP A 40 4.28 6.72 11.08
N ASP A 41 5.61 6.79 11.19
CA ASP A 41 6.32 7.88 11.88
C ASP A 41 5.94 9.27 11.33
N LEU A 42 5.79 9.39 10.01
CA LEU A 42 5.35 10.62 9.37
C LEU A 42 3.92 11.01 9.80
N LEU A 43 3.02 10.05 9.86
CA LEU A 43 1.63 10.29 10.27
C LEU A 43 1.55 10.67 11.75
N ASP A 44 2.37 10.03 12.60
CA ASP A 44 2.45 10.32 14.03
C ASP A 44 3.04 11.72 14.30
N GLU A 45 4.11 12.09 13.58
CA GLU A 45 4.76 13.40 13.74
C GLU A 45 3.88 14.56 13.22
N VAL A 46 3.23 14.39 12.06
CA VAL A 46 2.40 15.45 11.45
C VAL A 46 1.00 15.49 12.06
N GLY A 47 0.47 14.34 12.50
CA GLY A 47 -0.87 14.17 13.04
C GLY A 47 -1.93 13.91 11.97
N ALA A 48 -2.80 12.93 12.23
CA ALA A 48 -3.87 12.49 11.33
C ALA A 48 -4.90 13.60 10.99
N ASP A 49 -5.06 14.61 11.84
CA ASP A 49 -5.91 15.79 11.58
C ASP A 49 -5.30 16.79 10.59
N ASN A 50 -3.99 16.72 10.34
CA ASN A 50 -3.27 17.67 9.49
C ASN A 50 -3.00 17.13 8.08
N VAL A 51 -2.83 15.81 7.95
CA VAL A 51 -2.47 15.15 6.69
C VAL A 51 -3.34 13.92 6.39
N THR A 52 -3.59 13.68 5.11
CA THR A 52 -4.11 12.43 4.56
C THR A 52 -3.04 11.81 3.65
N ILE A 53 -2.46 10.68 4.06
CA ILE A 53 -1.46 9.93 3.30
C ILE A 53 -2.17 8.95 2.36
N LYS A 54 -1.77 8.92 1.09
CA LYS A 54 -2.28 7.96 0.10
C LYS A 54 -1.12 7.21 -0.56
N ILE A 55 -1.18 5.88 -0.54
CA ILE A 55 -0.22 5.06 -1.27
C ILE A 55 -0.77 4.78 -2.67
N ARG A 56 0.05 5.03 -3.69
CA ARG A 56 -0.19 4.66 -5.09
C ARG A 56 0.80 3.57 -5.48
N LEU A 57 0.32 2.44 -5.95
CA LEU A 57 1.18 1.32 -6.38
C LEU A 57 1.75 1.64 -7.77
N GLN A 58 3.06 1.87 -7.83
CA GLN A 58 3.77 2.26 -9.04
C GLN A 58 4.54 1.06 -9.58
N SER A 59 3.86 0.22 -10.38
CA SER A 59 4.47 -0.98 -10.94
C SER A 59 5.60 -0.64 -11.92
N GLN A 60 6.84 -0.97 -11.57
CA GLN A 60 8.00 -0.73 -12.42
C GLN A 60 8.32 -1.97 -13.28
N PRO A 61 8.31 -1.86 -14.64
CA PRO A 61 8.43 -3.03 -15.51
C PRO A 61 9.75 -3.82 -15.40
N TRP A 62 10.81 -3.20 -14.88
CA TRP A 62 12.11 -3.86 -14.68
C TRP A 62 12.20 -4.64 -13.36
N HIS A 63 11.23 -4.49 -12.46
CA HIS A 63 11.03 -5.38 -11.32
C HIS A 63 10.13 -6.53 -11.80
N LEU A 64 10.72 -7.66 -12.18
CA LEU A 64 10.08 -8.69 -13.02
C LEU A 64 8.75 -9.24 -12.44
N PHE A 65 8.63 -9.30 -11.11
CA PHE A 65 7.40 -9.75 -10.43
C PHE A 65 6.47 -8.62 -9.97
N SER A 66 6.78 -7.35 -10.28
CA SER A 66 6.01 -6.19 -9.82
C SER A 66 4.50 -6.34 -10.08
N GLY A 67 4.11 -6.68 -11.31
CA GLY A 67 2.69 -6.81 -11.66
C GLY A 67 1.95 -7.88 -10.83
N VAL A 68 2.62 -8.99 -10.51
CA VAL A 68 2.06 -10.05 -9.64
C VAL A 68 1.91 -9.53 -8.22
N ILE A 69 2.95 -8.90 -7.67
CA ILE A 69 2.98 -8.40 -6.30
C ILE A 69 1.94 -7.27 -6.10
N VAL A 70 1.87 -6.32 -7.03
CA VAL A 70 0.85 -5.26 -7.04
C VAL A 70 -0.55 -5.85 -7.05
N ARG A 71 -0.79 -6.91 -7.83
CA ARG A 71 -2.07 -7.62 -7.83
C ARG A 71 -2.36 -8.32 -6.50
N CYS A 72 -1.36 -8.89 -5.82
CA CYS A 72 -1.51 -9.47 -4.48
C CYS A 72 -1.92 -8.40 -3.45
N ILE A 73 -1.30 -7.22 -3.49
CA ILE A 73 -1.64 -6.10 -2.60
C ILE A 73 -3.10 -5.64 -2.84
N LEU A 74 -3.50 -5.47 -4.11
CA LEU A 74 -4.88 -5.12 -4.46
C LEU A 74 -5.88 -6.22 -4.11
N ALA A 75 -5.51 -7.49 -4.23
CA ALA A 75 -6.36 -8.60 -3.82
C ALA A 75 -6.57 -8.58 -2.29
N ALA A 76 -5.51 -8.37 -1.51
CA ALA A 76 -5.61 -8.22 -0.07
C ALA A 76 -6.50 -7.05 0.34
N SER A 77 -6.51 -5.95 -0.43
CA SER A 77 -7.40 -4.82 -0.15
C SER A 77 -8.89 -5.09 -0.34
N THR A 78 -9.26 -6.23 -0.92
CA THR A 78 -10.66 -6.67 -1.03
C THR A 78 -11.16 -7.49 0.17
N LEU A 79 -10.26 -7.85 1.10
CA LEU A 79 -10.60 -8.62 2.30
C LEU A 79 -11.27 -7.73 3.38
N PRO A 80 -11.87 -8.33 4.43
CA PRO A 80 -12.25 -7.58 5.63
C PRO A 80 -11.04 -6.83 6.21
N HIS A 81 -11.23 -5.55 6.56
CA HIS A 81 -10.14 -4.64 6.92
C HIS A 81 -9.07 -4.55 5.82
N GLY A 82 -9.52 -4.44 4.57
CA GLY A 82 -8.70 -4.59 3.37
C GLY A 82 -7.50 -3.63 3.32
N ARG A 83 -7.64 -2.39 3.78
CA ARG A 83 -6.52 -1.45 3.87
C ARG A 83 -5.39 -2.04 4.74
N GLU A 84 -5.71 -2.58 5.90
CA GLU A 84 -4.75 -3.19 6.83
C GLU A 84 -4.17 -4.49 6.27
N GLN A 85 -4.97 -5.30 5.55
CA GLN A 85 -4.46 -6.51 4.91
C GLN A 85 -3.48 -6.18 3.77
N ALA A 86 -3.79 -5.17 2.96
CA ALA A 86 -2.90 -4.70 1.91
C ALA A 86 -1.58 -4.15 2.49
N HIS A 87 -1.65 -3.40 3.60
CA HIS A 87 -0.46 -2.95 4.31
C HIS A 87 0.41 -4.11 4.80
N LYS A 88 -0.19 -5.18 5.35
CA LYS A 88 0.54 -6.39 5.75
C LYS A 88 1.23 -7.08 4.58
N VAL A 89 0.59 -7.15 3.42
CA VAL A 89 1.23 -7.69 2.20
C VAL A 89 2.41 -6.82 1.78
N MET A 90 2.24 -5.49 1.77
CA MET A 90 3.35 -4.56 1.48
C MET A 90 4.51 -4.74 2.47
N GLN A 91 4.24 -4.87 3.76
CA GLN A 91 5.27 -5.11 4.79
C GLN A 91 5.97 -6.45 4.57
N ALA A 92 5.23 -7.54 4.32
CA ALA A 92 5.82 -8.84 4.07
C ALA A 92 6.76 -8.85 2.86
N VAL A 93 6.38 -8.17 1.77
CA VAL A 93 7.23 -7.98 0.59
C VAL A 93 8.46 -7.12 0.92
N ALA A 94 8.27 -6.03 1.69
CA ALA A 94 9.37 -5.15 2.10
C ALA A 94 10.41 -5.89 2.96
N ASP A 95 9.96 -6.72 3.89
CA ASP A 95 10.81 -7.49 4.81
C ASP A 95 11.60 -8.59 4.07
N HIS A 96 11.07 -9.11 2.97
CA HIS A 96 11.66 -10.20 2.16
C HIS A 96 12.05 -9.73 0.75
N ARG A 97 12.39 -8.45 0.59
CA ARG A 97 12.61 -7.81 -0.73
C ARG A 97 13.58 -8.56 -1.65
N GLU A 98 14.64 -9.14 -1.09
CA GLU A 98 15.68 -9.85 -1.86
C GLU A 98 15.18 -11.16 -2.48
N GLU A 99 13.99 -11.65 -2.10
CA GLU A 99 13.38 -12.84 -2.68
C GLU A 99 12.65 -12.59 -4.01
N PHE A 100 12.56 -11.33 -4.47
CA PHE A 100 11.76 -10.88 -5.61
C PHE A 100 12.55 -10.14 -6.70
#